data_AF-A0A348SDI9-F1
#
_entry.id   AF-A0A348SDI9-F1
#
_cell.length_a   1.000
_cell.length_b   1.000
_cell.length_c   1.000
_cell.angle_alpha   90.00
_cell.angle_beta   90.00
_cell.angle_gamma   90.00
#
_symmetry.space_group_name_H-M   'P 1'
#
loop_
_entity.id
_entity.type
_entity.pdbx_description
1 polymer ?
#
loop_
_entity_poly.entity_id
_entity_poly.type
_entity_poly.pdbx_seq_one_letter_code
_entity_poly.pdbx_strand_id
1 'polypeptide(L)' 'IGYHRTLRSRAATTSRLDSIPGLGPARRKALLRHFGSVAGVAAASEAEIAAVPGVGERLAATVFAALAADRR' A
#
# COMPACT_ATOMS: atom_id res chain seq x y z
N ILE A 1 28.20 -11.59 -10.55
CA ILE A 1 27.78 -10.23 -10.10
C ILE A 1 26.32 -10.06 -10.51
N GLY A 2 25.36 -10.06 -9.57
CA GLY A 2 23.96 -9.86 -9.95
C GLY A 2 22.95 -10.25 -8.89
N TYR A 3 22.95 -9.58 -7.73
CA TYR A 3 21.95 -9.86 -6.69
C TYR A 3 21.41 -8.63 -5.94
N HIS A 4 21.60 -7.42 -6.49
CA HIS A 4 21.35 -6.18 -5.75
C HIS A 4 20.51 -5.12 -6.49
N ARG A 5 19.72 -5.49 -7.52
CA ARG A 5 18.85 -4.51 -8.20
C ARG A 5 17.40 -4.50 -7.71
N THR A 6 16.90 -5.59 -7.14
CA THR A 6 15.47 -5.73 -6.80
C THR A 6 15.09 -5.21 -5.41
N LEU A 7 16.07 -4.91 -4.54
CA LEU A 7 15.82 -4.44 -3.17
C LEU A 7 15.38 -2.96 -3.10
N ARG A 8 15.65 -2.15 -4.13
CA ARG A 8 15.33 -0.71 -4.12
C ARG A 8 13.84 -0.42 -4.30
N SER A 9 13.13 -1.23 -5.07
CA SER A 9 11.70 -1.02 -5.33
C SER A 9 10.84 -1.29 -4.10
N ARG A 10 11.16 -2.33 -3.31
CA ARG A 10 10.34 -2.71 -2.14
C ARG A 10 10.45 -1.74 -0.95
N ALA A 11 11.60 -1.12 -0.76
CA ALA A 11 11.80 -0.15 0.33
C ALA A 11 11.05 1.17 0.06
N ALA A 12 11.01 1.62 -1.20
CA ALA A 12 10.32 2.85 -1.59
C ALA A 12 8.80 2.76 -1.38
N THR A 13 8.19 1.64 -1.76
CA THR A 13 6.73 1.47 -1.63
C THR A 13 6.29 1.34 -0.17
N THR A 14 7.13 0.75 0.70
CA THR A 14 6.89 0.61 2.15
C THR A 14 6.80 1.98 2.84
N SER A 15 7.66 2.92 2.47
CA SER A 15 7.72 4.26 3.05
C SER A 15 6.52 5.14 2.65
N ARG A 16 5.94 4.91 1.46
CA ARG A 16 4.77 5.67 1.01
C ARG A 16 3.50 5.30 1.77
N LEU A 17 3.29 4.02 2.12
CA LEU A 17 2.17 3.66 2.99
C LEU A 17 2.25 4.37 4.35
N ASP A 18 3.45 4.52 4.92
CA ASP A 18 3.62 5.22 6.21
C ASP A 18 3.41 6.73 6.10
N SER A 19 3.57 7.29 4.90
CA SER A 19 3.40 8.72 4.65
C SER A 19 1.94 9.12 4.39
N ILE A 20 1.00 8.16 4.36
CA ILE A 20 -0.42 8.44 4.12
C ILE A 20 -1.08 8.97 5.42
N PRO A 21 -1.53 10.23 5.44
CA PRO A 21 -2.22 10.79 6.60
C PRO A 21 -3.52 10.02 6.87
N GLY A 22 -3.71 9.57 8.11
CA GLY A 22 -4.87 8.77 8.54
C GLY A 22 -4.68 7.25 8.40
N LEU A 23 -3.61 6.79 7.75
CA LEU A 23 -3.25 5.37 7.70
C LEU A 23 -2.37 4.97 8.90
N GLY A 24 -3.03 4.71 10.03
CA GLY A 24 -2.33 4.24 11.22
C GLY A 24 -1.77 2.81 11.09
N PRO A 25 -0.87 2.40 12.01
CA PRO A 25 -0.21 1.08 11.96
C PRO A 25 -1.20 -0.10 12.00
N ALA A 26 -2.34 0.06 12.68
CA ALA A 26 -3.39 -0.95 12.72
C ALA A 26 -4.01 -1.21 11.33
N ARG A 27 -4.34 -0.14 10.59
CA ARG A 27 -4.94 -0.22 9.24
C ARG A 27 -3.92 -0.74 8.23
N ARG A 28 -2.67 -0.26 8.32
CA ARG A 28 -1.56 -0.81 7.52
C ARG A 28 -1.42 -2.31 7.74
N LYS A 29 -1.41 -2.77 8.99
CA LYS A 29 -1.34 -4.21 9.31
C LYS A 29 -2.56 -4.97 8.77
N ALA A 30 -3.75 -4.39 8.83
CA ALA A 30 -4.95 -5.00 8.24
C ALA A 30 -4.82 -5.15 6.72
N LEU A 31 -4.39 -4.10 6.01
CA LEU A 31 -4.13 -4.14 4.57
C LEU A 31 -3.05 -5.17 4.22
N LEU A 32 -1.92 -5.17 4.92
CA LEU A 32 -0.85 -6.14 4.69
C LEU A 32 -1.29 -7.58 4.98
N ARG A 33 -2.17 -7.80 5.97
CA ARG A 33 -2.75 -9.13 6.23
C ARG A 33 -3.74 -9.56 5.16
N HIS A 34 -4.49 -8.62 4.59
CA HIS A 34 -5.49 -8.91 3.58
C HIS A 34 -4.85 -9.17 2.21
N PHE A 35 -3.93 -8.31 1.79
CA PHE A 35 -3.27 -8.36 0.47
C PHE A 35 -1.91 -9.06 0.48
N GLY A 36 -1.41 -9.45 1.64
CA GLY A 36 -0.13 -10.17 1.84
C GLY A 36 1.12 -9.30 1.74
N SER A 37 1.12 -8.27 0.89
CA SER A 37 2.28 -7.39 0.72
C SER A 37 1.89 -5.98 0.27
N VAL A 38 2.80 -5.01 0.44
CA VAL A 38 2.64 -3.65 -0.07
C VAL A 38 2.38 -3.63 -1.58
N ALA A 39 3.07 -4.50 -2.33
CA ALA A 39 2.84 -4.64 -3.77
C ALA A 39 1.43 -5.19 -4.07
N GLY A 40 0.91 -6.09 -3.24
CA GLY A 40 -0.47 -6.56 -3.31
C GLY A 40 -1.47 -5.44 -3.10
N VAL A 41 -1.25 -4.58 -2.11
CA VAL A 41 -2.10 -3.38 -1.89
C VAL A 41 -2.02 -2.43 -3.09
N ALA A 42 -0.84 -2.25 -3.68
CA ALA A 42 -0.67 -1.39 -4.86
C ALA A 42 -1.26 -1.98 -6.16
N ALA A 43 -1.47 -3.30 -6.20
CA ALA A 43 -2.14 -3.99 -7.29
C ALA A 43 -3.68 -4.05 -7.09
N ALA A 44 -4.14 -3.92 -5.84
CA ALA A 44 -5.55 -3.93 -5.50
C ALA A 44 -6.29 -2.69 -6.02
N SER A 45 -7.59 -2.86 -6.24
CA SER A 45 -8.50 -1.78 -6.59
C SER A 45 -8.90 -0.97 -5.36
N GLU A 46 -9.33 0.28 -5.58
CA GLU A 46 -9.85 1.15 -4.51
C GLU A 46 -10.99 0.48 -3.72
N ALA A 47 -11.89 -0.21 -4.41
CA ALA A 47 -13.00 -0.93 -3.79
C ALA A 47 -12.52 -2.07 -2.87
N GLU A 48 -11.51 -2.83 -3.28
CA GLU A 48 -10.93 -3.88 -2.43
C GLU A 48 -10.23 -3.28 -1.20
N ILE A 49 -9.54 -2.15 -1.36
CA ILE A 49 -8.90 -1.45 -0.24
C ILE A 49 -9.97 -0.96 0.74
N ALA A 50 -11.10 -0.45 0.25
CA ALA A 50 -12.24 -0.02 1.06
C ALA A 50 -13.00 -1.19 1.73
N ALA A 51 -12.89 -2.40 1.18
CA ALA A 51 -13.47 -3.59 1.78
C ALA A 51 -12.71 -4.06 3.04
N VAL A 52 -11.49 -3.53 3.28
CA VAL A 52 -10.70 -3.91 4.46
C VAL A 52 -11.29 -3.27 5.73
N PRO A 53 -11.54 -4.06 6.78
CA PRO A 53 -12.08 -3.55 8.03
C PRO A 53 -11.26 -2.40 8.62
N GLY A 54 -11.91 -1.25 8.80
CA GLY A 54 -11.28 -0.04 9.33
C GLY A 54 -10.65 0.89 8.29
N VAL A 55 -10.69 0.53 7.01
CA VAL A 55 -10.32 1.38 5.88
C VAL A 55 -11.60 1.77 5.15
N GLY A 56 -12.10 2.99 5.38
CA GLY A 56 -13.25 3.50 4.64
C GLY A 56 -12.90 3.97 3.23
N GLU A 57 -13.91 4.24 2.41
CA GLU A 57 -13.78 4.70 1.02
C GLU A 57 -12.83 5.88 0.87
N ARG A 58 -12.95 6.89 1.75
CA ARG A 58 -12.11 8.08 1.72
C ARG A 58 -10.62 7.79 1.91
N LEU A 59 -10.31 6.84 2.79
CA LEU A 59 -8.94 6.41 3.03
C LEU A 59 -8.45 5.50 1.90
N ALA A 60 -9.32 4.64 1.39
CA ALA A 60 -9.02 3.77 0.24
C ALA A 60 -8.63 4.59 -1.00
N ALA A 61 -9.39 5.63 -1.33
CA ALA A 61 -9.06 6.58 -2.40
C ALA A 61 -7.67 7.19 -2.24
N THR A 62 -7.35 7.60 -1.01
CA THR A 62 -6.05 8.23 -0.68
C THR A 62 -4.91 7.23 -0.84
N VAL A 63 -5.09 5.99 -0.36
CA VAL A 63 -4.10 4.92 -0.49
C VAL A 63 -3.90 4.55 -1.95
N PHE A 64 -4.98 4.37 -2.71
CA PHE A 64 -4.94 4.04 -4.13
C PHE A 64 -4.21 5.13 -4.93
N ALA A 65 -4.54 6.39 -4.71
CA ALA A 65 -3.87 7.53 -5.36
C ALA A 65 -2.38 7.60 -5.02
N ALA A 66 -2.01 7.41 -3.75
CA ALA A 66 -0.61 7.43 -3.31
C ALA A 66 0.23 6.30 -3.92
N LEU A 67 -0.37 5.13 -4.14
CA LEU A 67 0.30 3.97 -4.73
C LEU A 67 0.30 3.98 -6.26
N ALA A 68 -0.71 4.58 -6.91
CA ALA A 68 -0.76 4.75 -8.36
C ALA A 68 0.42 5.58 -8.90
N ALA A 69 0.95 6.51 -8.10
CA ALA A 69 2.13 7.31 -8.44
C ALA A 69 3.44 6.49 -8.57
N ASP A 70 3.49 5.24 -8.06
CA ASP A 70 4.67 4.35 -8.16
C ASP A 70 4.80 3.63 -9.50
N ARG A 71 3.76 3.65 -10.34
CA ARG A 71 3.77 2.92 -11.63
C ARG A 71 4.51 3.67 -12.76
N ARG A 72 5.42 4.60 -12.44
CA ARG A 72 6.22 5.36 -13.43
C ARG A 72 7.65 4.90 -13.51
#